data_AF-A0A7S3GHW9-F1
#
_entry.id   AF-A0A7S3GHW9-F1
#
_cell.length_a   1.000
_cell.length_b   1.000
_cell.length_c   1.000
_cell.angle_alpha   90.00
_cell.angle_beta   90.00
_cell.angle_gamma   90.00
#
_symmetry.space_group_name_H-M   'P 1'
#
loop_
_entity.id
_entity.type
_entity.pdbx_description
1 polymer ?
#
loop_
_entity_poly.entity_id
_entity_poly.type
_entity_poly.pdbx_seq_one_letter_code
_entity_poly.pdbx_strand_id
1 'polypeptide(L)'
;SDEEWEKSVEDWNATRQRVTDSLDSASAGMVVALSSLGTFADSTAVREELKGVHVPLVASAAEEDEEKGDVLELAYRILQTTLPPYTSADVLAEQEPALANGGVTQSPLTHSREDFHLCGVALTFVECFLRDPSLREQELRFVHVAAECFKLLVKVEGELEGFGRSACNAACRVLTLFSHDVKGREEILTAGVVPAAIAFLTKPVSESITVGVLQFLRVAMKERPLAEVAVDNDALPLLQHIASAKAGEGAGELSSSIIDQIIEVDLSARLWWSGSIPEGLPLYSGFYDCGRAKARGDPWLKRDEHKSVQLGTKWKETVVVNIDADEGLQSMLEKVEARIKEEGAVTENAVLKIVAEEVSGALGGEMEMEGYAHFSYIQDIDRIRVGLGANYVPIGDVKRGNARHRAVLFKVLLDLLRSRTSTPAANVGEEGSEEVSGEGEGESVAAPPSFPHVSLDRCEITRGALALFSWNEYVGEDGTRKVVDLLDAVGSVYEVESDEGRRYCRKGENAFSYL
;
A
#
# COMPACT_ATOMS: atom_id res chain seq x y z
N SER A 1 14.94 -9.03 47.79
CA SER A 1 15.09 -10.07 48.84
C SER A 1 13.80 -10.86 48.94
N ASP A 2 13.77 -12.02 49.62
CA ASP A 2 12.52 -12.76 49.84
C ASP A 2 11.47 -11.91 50.57
N GLU A 3 11.89 -11.03 51.48
CA GLU A 3 11.02 -10.03 52.14
C GLU A 3 10.39 -9.01 51.17
N GLU A 4 11.10 -8.58 50.13
CA GLU A 4 10.54 -7.68 49.11
C GLU A 4 9.53 -8.41 48.21
N TRP A 5 9.72 -9.71 48.01
CA TRP A 5 8.80 -10.55 47.24
C TRP A 5 7.52 -10.82 48.04
N GLU A 6 7.62 -11.22 49.31
CA GLU A 6 6.46 -11.43 50.18
C GLU A 6 5.62 -10.16 50.34
N LYS A 7 6.30 -9.01 50.51
CA LYS A 7 5.62 -7.71 50.55
C LYS A 7 4.91 -7.38 49.24
N SER A 8 5.52 -7.68 48.09
CA SER A 8 4.88 -7.49 46.79
C SER A 8 3.66 -8.40 46.59
N VAL A 9 3.70 -9.62 47.13
CA VAL A 9 2.57 -10.58 47.08
C VAL A 9 1.44 -10.13 48.00
N GLU A 10 1.73 -9.62 49.20
CA GLU A 10 0.72 -9.03 50.09
C GLU A 10 0.07 -7.79 49.48
N ASP A 11 0.87 -6.88 48.91
CA ASP A 11 0.38 -5.67 48.23
C ASP A 11 -0.49 -6.04 47.00
N TRP A 12 -0.13 -7.10 46.28
CA TRP A 12 -0.94 -7.66 45.19
C TRP A 12 -2.27 -8.21 45.68
N ASN A 13 -2.27 -9.06 46.71
CA ASN A 13 -3.50 -9.65 47.26
C ASN A 13 -4.44 -8.58 47.84
N ALA A 14 -3.90 -7.57 48.51
CA ALA A 14 -4.69 -6.44 49.01
C ALA A 14 -5.27 -5.58 47.87
N THR A 15 -4.57 -5.47 46.75
CA THR A 15 -5.06 -4.76 45.56
C THR A 15 -6.11 -5.57 44.82
N ARG A 16 -5.90 -6.89 44.68
CA ARG A 16 -6.88 -7.85 44.15
C ARG A 16 -8.18 -7.83 44.94
N GLN A 17 -8.11 -7.83 46.27
CA GLN A 17 -9.30 -7.78 47.13
C GLN A 17 -10.04 -6.45 46.95
N ARG A 18 -9.34 -5.31 46.95
CA ARG A 18 -9.94 -3.99 46.69
C ARG A 18 -10.60 -3.88 45.31
N VAL A 19 -10.00 -4.51 44.31
CA VAL A 19 -10.56 -4.62 42.96
C VAL A 19 -11.82 -5.47 42.96
N THR A 20 -11.80 -6.61 43.66
CA THR A 20 -12.97 -7.50 43.82
C THR A 20 -14.11 -6.79 44.55
N ASP A 21 -13.81 -6.12 45.66
CA ASP A 21 -14.78 -5.34 46.43
C ASP A 21 -15.32 -4.12 45.66
N SER A 22 -14.53 -3.54 44.74
CA SER A 22 -14.98 -2.50 43.81
C SER A 22 -15.83 -3.05 42.67
N LEU A 23 -15.55 -4.26 42.18
CA LEU A 23 -16.34 -4.92 41.14
C LEU A 23 -17.76 -5.24 41.64
N ASP A 24 -17.90 -5.57 42.92
CA ASP A 24 -19.20 -5.78 43.58
C ASP A 24 -20.00 -4.48 43.80
N SER A 25 -19.40 -3.30 43.55
CA SER A 25 -20.09 -2.01 43.64
C SER A 25 -20.07 -1.26 42.30
N ALA A 26 -21.18 -1.35 41.55
CA ALA A 26 -21.61 -0.56 40.38
C ALA A 26 -20.50 0.00 39.44
N SER A 27 -20.53 -0.44 38.17
CA SER A 27 -19.92 0.09 36.91
C SER A 27 -18.61 0.91 36.95
N ALA A 28 -18.48 1.91 37.81
CA ALA A 28 -17.26 2.68 38.06
C ALA A 28 -16.13 1.83 38.65
N GLY A 29 -16.44 0.85 39.51
CA GLY A 29 -15.43 -0.03 40.13
C GLY A 29 -14.74 -0.97 39.12
N MET A 30 -15.49 -1.44 38.12
CA MET A 30 -14.99 -2.31 37.06
C MET A 30 -14.02 -1.58 36.12
N VAL A 31 -14.29 -0.31 35.78
CA VAL A 31 -13.35 0.52 34.99
C VAL A 31 -12.04 0.76 35.74
N VAL A 32 -12.09 1.01 37.06
CA VAL A 32 -10.91 1.19 37.91
C VAL A 32 -10.11 -0.11 38.06
N ALA A 33 -10.79 -1.24 38.21
CA ALA A 33 -10.22 -2.57 38.25
C ALA A 33 -9.47 -2.93 36.94
N LEU A 34 -10.13 -2.73 35.80
CA LEU A 34 -9.57 -3.02 34.49
C LEU A 34 -8.43 -2.06 34.11
N SER A 35 -8.52 -0.78 34.50
CA SER A 35 -7.43 0.19 34.33
C SER A 35 -6.20 -0.19 35.17
N SER A 36 -6.42 -0.70 36.39
CA SER A 36 -5.35 -1.18 37.28
C SER A 36 -4.70 -2.45 36.70
N LEU A 37 -5.49 -3.38 36.16
CA LEU A 37 -4.97 -4.56 35.46
C LEU A 37 -4.06 -4.20 34.28
N GLY A 38 -4.41 -3.15 33.52
CA GLY A 38 -3.55 -2.61 32.45
C GLY A 38 -2.17 -2.15 32.95
N THR A 39 -2.07 -1.57 34.15
CA THR A 39 -0.78 -1.19 34.74
C THR A 39 0.08 -2.38 35.21
N PHE A 40 -0.52 -3.53 35.49
CA PHE A 40 0.18 -4.73 35.92
C PHE A 40 0.51 -5.71 34.80
N ALA A 41 -0.08 -5.54 33.62
CA ALA A 41 0.08 -6.44 32.48
C ALA A 41 1.50 -6.47 31.89
N ASP A 42 2.37 -5.52 32.22
CA ASP A 42 3.79 -5.58 31.86
C ASP A 42 4.54 -6.70 32.61
N SER A 43 4.03 -7.17 33.76
CA SER A 43 4.61 -8.27 34.54
C SER A 43 4.24 -9.64 34.00
N THR A 44 5.25 -10.45 33.65
CA THR A 44 5.07 -11.83 33.17
C THR A 44 4.33 -12.72 34.16
N ALA A 45 4.53 -12.50 35.47
CA ALA A 45 3.87 -13.27 36.53
C ALA A 45 2.37 -12.97 36.62
N VAL A 46 1.99 -11.70 36.43
CA VAL A 46 0.57 -11.28 36.44
C VAL A 46 -0.15 -11.82 35.20
N ARG A 47 0.52 -11.92 34.05
CA ARG A 47 -0.06 -12.55 32.85
C ARG A 47 -0.39 -14.02 33.06
N GLU A 48 0.45 -14.77 33.77
CA GLU A 48 0.18 -16.18 34.09
C GLU A 48 -0.98 -16.34 35.08
N GLU A 49 -1.11 -15.47 36.09
CA GLU A 49 -2.27 -15.50 37.00
C GLU A 49 -3.57 -15.09 36.31
N LEU A 50 -3.51 -14.11 35.42
CA LEU A 50 -4.68 -13.60 34.70
C LEU A 50 -5.35 -14.68 33.85
N LYS A 51 -4.58 -15.60 33.25
CA LYS A 51 -5.09 -16.78 32.51
C LYS A 51 -6.13 -17.58 33.30
N GLY A 52 -6.07 -17.60 34.65
CA GLY A 52 -7.01 -18.33 35.51
C GLY A 52 -8.23 -17.54 36.00
N VAL A 53 -8.27 -16.21 35.83
CA VAL A 53 -9.27 -15.31 36.45
C VAL A 53 -10.27 -14.72 35.43
N HIS A 54 -10.06 -14.94 34.13
CA HIS A 54 -10.82 -14.25 33.07
C HIS A 54 -12.28 -14.67 32.89
N VAL A 55 -12.67 -15.90 33.26
CA VAL A 55 -14.03 -16.40 32.98
C VAL A 55 -15.11 -15.77 33.91
N PRO A 56 -14.89 -15.62 35.23
CA PRO A 56 -15.90 -15.04 36.12
C PRO A 56 -16.11 -13.53 35.95
N LEU A 57 -15.05 -12.77 35.63
CA LEU A 57 -15.09 -11.30 35.49
C LEU A 57 -15.99 -10.84 34.33
N VAL A 58 -16.14 -11.72 33.33
CA VAL A 58 -16.84 -11.48 32.07
C VAL A 58 -18.30 -11.90 32.15
N ALA A 59 -18.60 -12.95 32.92
CA ALA A 59 -19.96 -13.39 33.19
C ALA A 59 -20.75 -12.33 34.01
N SER A 60 -20.13 -11.72 35.02
CA SER A 60 -20.78 -10.66 35.82
C SER A 60 -21.06 -9.37 35.04
N ALA A 61 -20.32 -9.10 33.97
CA ALA A 61 -20.50 -7.91 33.15
C ALA A 61 -21.70 -8.01 32.20
N ALA A 62 -22.10 -9.23 31.80
CA ALA A 62 -23.19 -9.47 30.85
C ALA A 62 -24.59 -9.49 31.49
N GLU A 63 -24.69 -9.58 32.81
CA GLU A 63 -25.96 -9.68 33.54
C GLU A 63 -26.59 -8.32 33.90
N GLU A 64 -25.86 -7.22 33.75
CA GLU A 64 -26.35 -5.87 34.07
C GLU A 64 -26.45 -4.99 32.82
N ASP A 65 -27.69 -4.75 32.35
CA ASP A 65 -28.16 -3.66 31.46
C ASP A 65 -28.43 -4.02 29.97
N GLU A 66 -29.72 -4.10 29.61
CA GLU A 66 -30.25 -4.50 28.28
C GLU A 66 -29.92 -3.48 27.15
N GLU A 67 -29.63 -2.22 27.50
CA GLU A 67 -29.21 -1.16 26.55
C GLU A 67 -27.71 -1.22 26.18
N LYS A 68 -26.90 -2.01 26.91
CA LYS A 68 -25.44 -2.13 26.71
C LYS A 68 -25.03 -3.40 25.95
N GLY A 69 -26.03 -4.16 25.51
CA GLY A 69 -25.91 -5.50 24.92
C GLY A 69 -24.87 -5.59 23.82
N ASP A 70 -24.83 -4.66 22.85
CA ASP A 70 -23.95 -4.80 21.69
C ASP A 70 -22.45 -4.66 22.01
N VAL A 71 -22.06 -3.81 22.96
CA VAL A 71 -20.65 -3.56 23.32
C VAL A 71 -20.15 -4.57 24.34
N LEU A 72 -21.00 -4.96 25.29
CA LEU A 72 -20.73 -6.07 26.21
C LEU A 72 -20.73 -7.41 25.49
N GLU A 73 -21.62 -7.63 24.53
CA GLU A 73 -21.61 -8.81 23.66
C GLU A 73 -20.39 -8.79 22.74
N LEU A 74 -19.91 -7.63 22.28
CA LEU A 74 -18.65 -7.53 21.55
C LEU A 74 -17.46 -7.88 22.47
N ALA A 75 -17.38 -7.30 23.68
CA ALA A 75 -16.35 -7.62 24.68
C ALA A 75 -16.40 -9.09 25.11
N TYR A 76 -17.60 -9.65 25.27
CA TYR A 76 -17.89 -11.03 25.61
C TYR A 76 -17.53 -11.98 24.46
N ARG A 77 -17.86 -11.64 23.20
CA ARG A 77 -17.44 -12.39 22.01
C ARG A 77 -15.93 -12.34 21.83
N ILE A 78 -15.29 -11.20 22.06
CA ILE A 78 -13.82 -11.08 22.10
C ILE A 78 -13.27 -12.06 23.14
N LEU A 79 -13.79 -12.03 24.37
CA LEU A 79 -13.32 -12.87 25.46
C LEU A 79 -13.62 -14.37 25.26
N GLN A 80 -14.76 -14.73 24.69
CA GLN A 80 -15.10 -16.12 24.33
C GLN A 80 -14.20 -16.68 23.23
N THR A 81 -13.71 -15.85 22.31
CA THR A 81 -12.85 -16.31 21.22
C THR A 81 -11.38 -16.32 21.63
N THR A 82 -10.98 -15.44 22.55
CA THR A 82 -9.61 -15.40 23.13
C THR A 82 -9.21 -16.65 23.92
N LEU A 83 -10.16 -17.51 24.32
CA LEU A 83 -9.92 -18.63 25.22
C LEU A 83 -9.71 -19.94 24.42
N PRO A 84 -8.63 -20.70 24.65
CA PRO A 84 -8.42 -22.00 24.00
C PRO A 84 -9.51 -23.01 24.44
N PRO A 85 -9.80 -24.06 23.64
CA PRO A 85 -10.86 -25.04 23.89
C PRO A 85 -10.48 -26.07 24.98
N TYR A 86 -9.97 -25.60 26.11
CA TYR A 86 -9.70 -26.38 27.31
C TYR A 86 -10.49 -25.83 28.51
N THR A 87 -11.78 -25.57 28.29
CA THR A 87 -12.78 -25.56 29.37
C THR A 87 -13.81 -26.61 29.00
N SER A 88 -14.18 -27.46 29.97
CA SER A 88 -14.96 -28.67 29.70
C SER A 88 -16.28 -28.32 29.01
N ALA A 89 -16.67 -29.17 28.05
CA ALA A 89 -17.94 -29.06 27.32
C ALA A 89 -19.18 -28.97 28.25
N ASP A 90 -19.02 -29.30 29.53
CA ASP A 90 -20.06 -29.27 30.55
C ASP A 90 -20.44 -27.84 31.00
N VAL A 91 -19.57 -26.83 30.84
CA VAL A 91 -19.87 -25.45 31.23
C VAL A 91 -20.65 -24.69 30.15
N LEU A 92 -20.48 -25.07 28.88
CA LEU A 92 -21.18 -24.45 27.74
C LEU A 92 -22.60 -24.99 27.53
N ALA A 93 -22.90 -26.20 28.01
CA ALA A 93 -24.21 -26.83 27.84
C ALA A 93 -25.32 -26.23 28.74
N GLU A 94 -24.97 -25.49 29.80
CA GLU A 94 -25.95 -24.91 30.73
C GLU A 94 -26.41 -23.48 30.37
N GLN A 95 -25.79 -22.81 29.39
CA GLN A 95 -26.05 -21.39 29.06
C GLN A 95 -26.72 -21.15 27.68
N GLU A 96 -26.86 -22.18 26.83
CA GLU A 96 -27.53 -22.07 25.53
C GLU A 96 -29.04 -21.65 25.53
N PRO A 97 -29.87 -21.90 26.57
CA PRO A 97 -31.30 -21.59 26.46
C PRO A 97 -31.64 -20.09 26.48
N ALA A 98 -30.72 -19.22 26.88
CA ALA A 98 -30.98 -17.78 27.04
C ALA A 98 -30.86 -16.98 25.73
N LEU A 99 -30.06 -17.46 24.75
CA LEU A 99 -29.72 -16.70 23.53
C LEU A 99 -30.61 -17.00 22.31
N ALA A 100 -31.42 -18.07 22.35
CA ALA A 100 -32.20 -18.51 21.18
C ALA A 100 -33.46 -17.67 20.86
N ASN A 101 -33.84 -16.71 21.71
CA ASN A 101 -35.11 -15.97 21.58
C ASN A 101 -34.97 -14.47 21.23
N GLY A 102 -33.75 -13.94 21.10
CA GLY A 102 -33.51 -12.54 20.72
C GLY A 102 -33.37 -12.36 19.20
N GLY A 103 -34.44 -11.98 18.52
CA GLY A 103 -34.39 -11.61 17.10
C GLY A 103 -33.59 -10.32 16.88
N VAL A 104 -32.43 -10.43 16.24
CA VAL A 104 -31.56 -9.28 15.93
C VAL A 104 -32.15 -8.45 14.78
N THR A 105 -32.63 -7.25 15.09
CA THR A 105 -32.81 -6.18 14.10
C THR A 105 -31.65 -5.20 14.22
N GLN A 106 -30.93 -4.97 13.11
CA GLN A 106 -29.86 -3.97 13.04
C GLN A 106 -30.40 -2.57 13.34
N SER A 107 -30.17 -2.06 14.55
CA SER A 107 -30.42 -0.67 14.92
C SER A 107 -29.07 0.08 14.99
N PRO A 108 -28.98 1.34 14.53
CA PRO A 108 -27.76 2.13 14.66
C PRO A 108 -27.45 2.43 16.14
N LEU A 109 -26.25 2.05 16.59
CA LEU A 109 -25.70 2.34 17.92
C LEU A 109 -25.75 3.84 18.23
N THR A 110 -26.40 4.23 19.32
CA THR A 110 -26.29 5.57 19.90
C THR A 110 -25.13 5.59 20.89
N HIS A 111 -24.00 6.17 20.51
CA HIS A 111 -22.73 6.01 21.25
C HIS A 111 -22.69 6.80 22.58
N SER A 112 -22.59 6.08 23.70
CA SER A 112 -22.48 6.63 25.04
C SER A 112 -21.02 6.87 25.45
N ARG A 113 -20.78 7.68 26.50
CA ARG A 113 -19.43 7.85 27.08
C ARG A 113 -18.86 6.54 27.64
N GLU A 114 -19.73 5.62 28.06
CA GLU A 114 -19.37 4.34 28.65
C GLU A 114 -18.83 3.36 27.58
N ASP A 115 -19.34 3.44 26.35
CA ASP A 115 -18.90 2.61 25.22
C ASP A 115 -17.40 2.82 24.95
N PHE A 116 -16.91 4.05 25.09
CA PHE A 116 -15.48 4.35 24.92
C PHE A 116 -14.61 3.74 26.02
N HIS A 117 -15.13 3.66 27.24
CA HIS A 117 -14.42 3.03 28.36
C HIS A 117 -14.22 1.54 28.12
N LEU A 118 -15.27 0.85 27.67
CA LEU A 118 -15.21 -0.55 27.28
C LEU A 118 -14.26 -0.79 26.10
N CYS A 119 -14.30 0.06 25.06
CA CYS A 119 -13.37 -0.04 23.93
C CYS A 119 -11.91 0.08 24.38
N GLY A 120 -11.58 1.06 25.23
CA GLY A 120 -10.20 1.23 25.69
C GLY A 120 -9.70 0.08 26.55
N VAL A 121 -10.55 -0.49 27.40
CA VAL A 121 -10.20 -1.70 28.16
C VAL A 121 -9.98 -2.89 27.22
N ALA A 122 -10.93 -3.14 26.31
CA ALA A 122 -10.83 -4.25 25.37
C ALA A 122 -9.55 -4.15 24.53
N LEU A 123 -9.22 -2.95 24.04
CA LEU A 123 -7.99 -2.72 23.27
C LEU A 123 -6.72 -2.89 24.10
N THR A 124 -6.73 -2.48 25.36
CA THR A 124 -5.59 -2.70 26.26
C THR A 124 -5.37 -4.18 26.52
N PHE A 125 -6.47 -4.91 26.72
CA PHE A 125 -6.44 -6.37 26.89
C PHE A 125 -5.90 -7.06 25.65
N VAL A 126 -6.41 -6.71 24.47
CA VAL A 126 -5.94 -7.22 23.18
C VAL A 126 -4.46 -6.90 22.98
N GLU A 127 -4.00 -5.70 23.33
CA GLU A 127 -2.58 -5.36 23.25
C GLU A 127 -1.72 -6.27 24.13
N CYS A 128 -2.15 -6.54 25.37
CA CYS A 128 -1.43 -7.44 26.28
C CYS A 128 -1.36 -8.87 25.74
N PHE A 129 -2.44 -9.37 25.14
CA PHE A 129 -2.49 -10.68 24.50
C PHE A 129 -1.58 -10.76 23.27
N LEU A 130 -1.60 -9.73 22.41
CA LEU A 130 -0.80 -9.68 21.19
C LEU A 130 0.69 -9.46 21.45
N ARG A 131 1.11 -9.15 22.67
CA ARG A 131 2.54 -9.18 23.03
C ARG A 131 3.08 -10.61 23.14
N ASP A 132 2.21 -11.62 23.26
CA ASP A 132 2.58 -13.01 23.13
C ASP A 132 2.50 -13.45 21.65
N PRO A 133 3.63 -13.78 21.00
CA PRO A 133 3.63 -14.22 19.60
C PRO A 133 2.76 -15.46 19.34
N SER A 134 2.61 -16.35 20.34
CA SER A 134 1.85 -17.60 20.19
C SER A 134 0.34 -17.37 20.04
N LEU A 135 -0.16 -16.24 20.55
CA LEU A 135 -1.58 -15.87 20.49
C LEU A 135 -1.93 -15.05 19.24
N ARG A 136 -0.92 -14.52 18.51
CA ARG A 136 -1.15 -13.76 17.27
C ARG A 136 -1.71 -14.60 16.14
N GLU A 137 -1.30 -15.87 16.07
CA GLU A 137 -1.67 -16.76 14.96
C GLU A 137 -3.11 -17.29 15.06
N GLN A 138 -3.75 -17.21 16.23
CA GLN A 138 -4.98 -17.96 16.51
C GLN A 138 -6.29 -17.16 16.31
N GLU A 139 -6.28 -15.83 16.23
CA GLU A 139 -7.52 -15.05 16.34
C GLU A 139 -7.53 -13.78 15.47
N LEU A 140 -7.96 -13.92 14.22
CA LEU A 140 -8.24 -12.81 13.30
C LEU A 140 -9.36 -11.85 13.78
N ARG A 141 -10.23 -12.33 14.67
CA ARG A 141 -11.38 -11.58 15.19
C ARG A 141 -11.00 -10.27 15.87
N PHE A 142 -9.78 -10.19 16.42
CA PHE A 142 -9.25 -8.99 17.04
C PHE A 142 -8.96 -7.85 16.08
N VAL A 143 -8.63 -8.13 14.80
CA VAL A 143 -8.41 -7.06 13.82
C VAL A 143 -9.72 -6.35 13.55
N HIS A 144 -10.81 -7.11 13.37
CA HIS A 144 -12.13 -6.53 13.15
C HIS A 144 -12.55 -5.66 14.33
N VAL A 145 -12.34 -6.13 15.54
CA VAL A 145 -12.61 -5.38 16.77
C VAL A 145 -11.76 -4.11 16.83
N ALA A 146 -10.45 -4.22 16.59
CA ALA A 146 -9.57 -3.05 16.61
C ALA A 146 -9.93 -2.05 15.52
N ALA A 147 -10.32 -2.52 14.34
CA ALA A 147 -10.75 -1.73 13.21
C ALA A 147 -12.07 -0.99 13.50
N GLU A 148 -13.07 -1.69 14.04
CA GLU A 148 -14.35 -1.09 14.41
C GLU A 148 -14.18 -0.11 15.58
N CYS A 149 -13.44 -0.47 16.62
CA CYS A 149 -13.08 0.45 17.69
C CYS A 149 -12.36 1.69 17.15
N PHE A 150 -11.41 1.52 16.22
CA PHE A 150 -10.71 2.65 15.61
C PHE A 150 -11.68 3.52 14.80
N LYS A 151 -12.51 2.95 13.93
CA LYS A 151 -13.53 3.71 13.17
C LYS A 151 -14.51 4.45 14.08
N LEU A 152 -14.95 3.81 15.16
CA LEU A 152 -15.81 4.43 16.16
C LEU A 152 -15.11 5.64 16.79
N LEU A 153 -13.84 5.49 17.19
CA LEU A 153 -13.03 6.59 17.71
C LEU A 153 -12.82 7.70 16.66
N VAL A 154 -12.69 7.36 15.37
CA VAL A 154 -12.60 8.34 14.28
C VAL A 154 -13.90 9.12 14.08
N LYS A 155 -15.06 8.48 14.28
CA LYS A 155 -16.38 9.09 14.15
C LYS A 155 -16.71 10.07 15.27
N VAL A 156 -16.08 9.96 16.43
CA VAL A 156 -16.26 10.92 17.51
C VAL A 156 -15.60 12.24 17.12
N GLU A 157 -16.42 13.17 16.67
CA GLU A 157 -16.00 14.54 16.41
C GLU A 157 -15.85 15.29 17.75
N GLY A 158 -14.62 15.42 18.24
CA GLY A 158 -14.35 16.19 19.46
C GLY A 158 -12.95 15.98 20.02
N GLU A 159 -12.57 16.84 20.96
CA GLU A 159 -11.36 16.65 21.77
C GLU A 159 -11.50 15.32 22.52
N LEU A 160 -10.84 14.29 22.01
CA LEU A 160 -10.57 13.07 22.77
C LEU A 160 -9.78 13.51 24.01
N GLU A 161 -10.48 13.80 25.10
CA GLU A 161 -9.85 14.10 26.38
C GLU A 161 -9.79 12.84 27.26
N GLY A 162 -8.81 12.80 28.16
CA GLY A 162 -8.59 11.69 29.08
C GLY A 162 -8.57 10.32 28.40
N PHE A 163 -9.58 9.51 28.71
CA PHE A 163 -9.66 8.09 28.33
C PHE A 163 -9.73 7.84 26.82
N GLY A 164 -10.37 8.73 26.05
CA GLY A 164 -10.46 8.60 24.60
C GLY A 164 -9.08 8.59 23.93
N ARG A 165 -8.11 9.34 24.47
CA ARG A 165 -6.72 9.33 23.99
C ARG A 165 -6.05 7.99 24.23
N SER A 166 -6.24 7.45 25.43
CA SER A 166 -5.66 6.15 25.81
C SER A 166 -6.21 5.03 24.92
N ALA A 167 -7.53 5.00 24.71
CA ALA A 167 -8.19 4.05 23.84
C ALA A 167 -7.69 4.16 22.38
N CYS A 168 -7.55 5.37 21.84
CA CYS A 168 -7.04 5.58 20.49
C CYS A 168 -5.59 5.13 20.34
N ASN A 169 -4.74 5.44 21.33
CA ASN A 169 -3.36 4.96 21.34
C ASN A 169 -3.28 3.43 21.44
N ALA A 170 -4.11 2.79 22.26
CA ALA A 170 -4.20 1.34 22.36
C ALA A 170 -4.66 0.73 21.01
N ALA A 171 -5.68 1.30 20.36
CA ALA A 171 -6.12 0.89 19.04
C ALA A 171 -4.98 0.96 18.01
N CYS A 172 -4.25 2.09 17.97
CA CYS A 172 -3.12 2.26 17.05
C CYS A 172 -2.03 1.20 17.30
N ARG A 173 -1.72 0.87 18.55
CA ARG A 173 -0.73 -0.16 18.89
C ARG A 173 -1.19 -1.55 18.44
N VAL A 174 -2.45 -1.91 18.70
CA VAL A 174 -3.04 -3.18 18.24
C VAL A 174 -3.01 -3.29 16.72
N LEU A 175 -3.45 -2.24 16.01
CA LEU A 175 -3.41 -2.19 14.54
C LEU A 175 -1.98 -2.28 13.99
N THR A 176 -1.01 -1.65 14.67
CA THR A 176 0.41 -1.76 14.33
C THR A 176 0.88 -3.21 14.45
N LEU A 177 0.51 -3.91 15.52
CA LEU A 177 0.87 -5.32 15.72
C LEU A 177 0.30 -6.21 14.62
N PHE A 178 -0.97 -6.01 14.24
CA PHE A 178 -1.59 -6.76 13.14
C PHE A 178 -1.00 -6.44 11.77
N SER A 179 -0.53 -5.22 11.57
CA SER A 179 0.12 -4.83 10.31
C SER A 179 1.41 -5.61 10.05
N HIS A 180 2.01 -6.25 11.05
CA HIS A 180 3.16 -7.14 10.85
C HIS A 180 2.78 -8.49 10.22
N ASP A 181 1.53 -8.94 10.36
CA ASP A 181 1.04 -10.20 9.80
C ASP A 181 0.35 -10.02 8.44
N VAL A 182 0.50 -11.00 7.54
CA VAL A 182 -0.08 -10.92 6.18
C VAL A 182 -1.61 -10.90 6.24
N LYS A 183 -2.23 -11.79 7.03
CA LYS A 183 -3.69 -11.86 7.16
C LYS A 183 -4.22 -10.62 7.90
N GLY A 184 -3.49 -10.18 8.93
CA GLY A 184 -3.79 -8.93 9.62
C GLY A 184 -3.86 -7.73 8.67
N ARG A 185 -2.95 -7.64 7.70
CA ARG A 185 -2.97 -6.61 6.65
C ARG A 185 -4.16 -6.73 5.70
N GLU A 186 -4.54 -7.93 5.28
CA GLU A 186 -5.74 -8.18 4.45
C GLU A 186 -7.02 -7.73 5.16
N GLU A 187 -7.11 -7.98 6.47
CA GLU A 187 -8.26 -7.56 7.27
C GLU A 187 -8.29 -6.06 7.52
N ILE A 188 -7.13 -5.44 7.79
CA ILE A 188 -7.00 -3.97 7.86
C ILE A 188 -7.46 -3.31 6.55
N LEU A 189 -7.07 -3.90 5.41
CA LEU A 189 -7.48 -3.46 4.07
C LEU A 189 -9.00 -3.60 3.89
N THR A 190 -9.55 -4.79 4.11
CA THR A 190 -10.98 -5.10 3.95
C THR A 190 -11.86 -4.26 4.86
N ALA A 191 -11.39 -4.01 6.09
CA ALA A 191 -12.09 -3.16 7.03
C ALA A 191 -12.00 -1.67 6.66
N GLY A 192 -11.15 -1.23 5.73
CA GLY A 192 -11.06 0.20 5.39
C GLY A 192 -10.48 1.05 6.53
N VAL A 193 -9.56 0.50 7.33
CA VAL A 193 -8.91 1.21 8.43
C VAL A 193 -7.99 2.31 7.94
N VAL A 194 -7.27 2.07 6.83
CA VAL A 194 -6.33 3.04 6.25
C VAL A 194 -7.01 4.35 5.83
N PRO A 195 -8.12 4.34 5.04
CA PRO A 195 -8.91 5.53 4.76
C PRO A 195 -9.34 6.28 6.03
N ALA A 196 -9.82 5.54 7.04
CA ALA A 196 -10.26 6.12 8.31
C ALA A 196 -9.09 6.79 9.06
N ALA A 197 -7.91 6.18 9.07
CA ALA A 197 -6.71 6.73 9.70
C ALA A 197 -6.22 8.00 9.02
N ILE A 198 -6.26 8.05 7.69
CA ILE A 198 -5.86 9.24 6.93
C ILE A 198 -6.88 10.37 7.15
N ALA A 199 -8.18 10.08 7.06
CA ALA A 199 -9.23 11.05 7.38
C ALA A 199 -9.15 11.54 8.85
N PHE A 200 -8.66 10.70 9.76
CA PHE A 200 -8.46 11.10 11.15
C PHE A 200 -7.29 12.08 11.32
N LEU A 201 -6.21 11.91 10.55
CA LEU A 201 -5.05 12.81 10.58
C LEU A 201 -5.36 14.22 10.03
N THR A 202 -6.48 14.42 9.32
CA THR A 202 -6.90 15.77 8.91
C THR A 202 -7.57 16.56 10.04
N LYS A 203 -7.93 15.90 11.14
CA LYS A 203 -8.58 16.53 12.31
C LYS A 203 -7.54 17.12 13.26
N PRO A 204 -7.87 18.17 14.04
CA PRO A 204 -6.99 18.68 15.09
C PRO A 204 -6.93 17.67 16.24
N VAL A 205 -5.88 16.84 16.25
CA VAL A 205 -5.67 15.80 17.28
C VAL A 205 -4.38 16.02 18.05
N SER A 206 -4.30 15.48 19.27
CA SER A 206 -3.08 15.57 20.07
C SER A 206 -1.88 14.92 19.38
N GLU A 207 -0.68 15.42 19.67
CA GLU A 207 0.55 14.90 19.07
C GLU A 207 0.76 13.42 19.37
N SER A 208 0.47 12.97 20.59
CA SER A 208 0.59 11.56 20.97
C SER A 208 -0.23 10.64 20.07
N ILE A 209 -1.48 11.03 19.77
CA ILE A 209 -2.34 10.23 18.88
C ILE A 209 -1.84 10.33 17.44
N THR A 210 -1.42 11.51 16.99
CA THR A 210 -0.84 11.70 15.64
C THR A 210 0.32 10.72 15.44
N VAL A 211 1.24 10.64 16.40
CA VAL A 211 2.37 9.71 16.39
C VAL A 211 1.90 8.25 16.39
N GLY A 212 0.90 7.91 17.19
CA GLY A 212 0.32 6.55 17.20
C GLY A 212 -0.24 6.13 15.85
N VAL A 213 -1.01 6.99 15.19
CA VAL A 213 -1.59 6.73 13.87
C VAL A 213 -0.50 6.64 12.80
N LEU A 214 0.47 7.56 12.80
CA LEU A 214 1.59 7.53 11.86
C LEU A 214 2.45 6.26 12.05
N GLN A 215 2.67 5.82 13.28
CA GLN A 215 3.40 4.57 13.56
C GLN A 215 2.67 3.35 12.95
N PHE A 216 1.35 3.30 13.09
CA PHE A 216 0.52 2.27 12.44
C PHE A 216 0.70 2.32 10.91
N LEU A 217 0.50 3.49 10.31
CA LEU A 217 0.63 3.67 8.86
C LEU A 217 2.02 3.26 8.38
N ARG A 218 3.09 3.61 9.09
CA ARG A 218 4.47 3.23 8.73
C ARG A 218 4.73 1.71 8.71
N VAL A 219 3.96 0.93 9.46
CA VAL A 219 4.05 -0.54 9.39
C VAL A 219 3.15 -1.07 8.27
N ALA A 220 1.93 -0.55 8.17
CA ALA A 220 0.95 -0.96 7.18
C ALA A 220 1.37 -0.66 5.72
N MET A 221 1.98 0.51 5.46
CA MET A 221 2.34 0.98 4.12
C MET A 221 3.56 0.30 3.50
N LYS A 222 4.16 -0.70 4.17
CA LYS A 222 5.20 -1.54 3.58
C LYS A 222 4.67 -2.45 2.48
N GLU A 223 3.38 -2.74 2.50
CA GLU A 223 2.74 -3.56 1.47
C GLU A 223 1.98 -2.70 0.47
N ARG A 224 2.01 -3.16 -0.77
CA ARG A 224 1.43 -2.46 -1.91
C ARG A 224 -0.07 -2.20 -1.81
N PRO A 225 -0.94 -3.17 -1.47
CA PRO A 225 -2.37 -2.91 -1.43
C PRO A 225 -2.77 -1.81 -0.45
N LEU A 226 -2.10 -1.74 0.71
CA LEU A 226 -2.37 -0.73 1.73
C LEU A 226 -1.81 0.64 1.32
N ALA A 227 -0.61 0.68 0.72
CA ALA A 227 -0.01 1.90 0.17
C ALA A 227 -0.87 2.51 -0.94
N GLU A 228 -1.36 1.70 -1.87
CA GLU A 228 -2.27 2.15 -2.94
C GLU A 228 -3.56 2.75 -2.36
N VAL A 229 -4.18 2.08 -1.38
CA VAL A 229 -5.37 2.62 -0.70
C VAL A 229 -5.05 3.92 0.02
N ALA A 230 -3.88 4.05 0.64
CA ALA A 230 -3.50 5.30 1.30
C ALA A 230 -3.36 6.45 0.29
N VAL A 231 -2.69 6.17 -0.83
CA VAL A 231 -2.51 7.09 -1.95
C VAL A 231 -3.85 7.54 -2.53
N ASP A 232 -4.79 6.60 -2.73
CA ASP A 232 -6.16 6.89 -3.17
C ASP A 232 -6.99 7.66 -2.13
N ASN A 233 -6.48 7.87 -0.91
CA ASN A 233 -7.13 8.64 0.15
C ASN A 233 -6.36 9.90 0.56
N ASP A 234 -5.59 10.50 -0.37
CA ASP A 234 -4.87 11.76 -0.17
C ASP A 234 -3.76 11.71 0.91
N ALA A 235 -3.19 10.52 1.17
CA ALA A 235 -2.11 10.38 2.15
C ALA A 235 -0.89 11.26 1.79
N LEU A 236 -0.48 11.34 0.52
CA LEU A 236 0.76 12.04 0.15
C LEU A 236 0.72 13.55 0.44
N PRO A 237 -0.28 14.33 -0.03
CA PRO A 237 -0.37 15.74 0.34
C PRO A 237 -0.49 15.96 1.85
N LEU A 238 -1.25 15.10 2.54
CA LEU A 238 -1.44 15.19 3.99
C LEU A 238 -0.14 14.95 4.76
N LEU A 239 0.58 13.87 4.45
CA LEU A 239 1.85 13.53 5.07
C LEU A 239 2.91 14.59 4.77
N GLN A 240 2.92 15.16 3.56
CA GLN A 240 3.81 16.27 3.22
C GLN A 240 3.53 17.51 4.07
N HIS A 241 2.26 17.82 4.28
CA HIS A 241 1.84 18.91 5.16
C HIS A 241 2.30 18.66 6.60
N ILE A 242 2.07 17.45 7.15
CA ILE A 242 2.51 17.09 8.51
C ILE A 242 4.04 17.16 8.63
N ALA A 243 4.78 16.58 7.67
CA ALA A 243 6.24 16.61 7.62
C ALA A 243 6.80 18.05 7.62
N SER A 244 6.14 18.96 6.88
CA SER A 244 6.55 20.36 6.81
C SER A 244 6.17 21.16 8.06
N ALA A 245 4.96 20.94 8.59
CA ALA A 245 4.43 21.66 9.74
C ALA A 245 5.12 21.24 11.06
N LYS A 246 5.57 19.99 11.16
CA LYS A 246 6.19 19.39 12.35
C LYS A 246 7.64 19.01 12.10
N ALA A 247 8.37 19.82 11.33
CA ALA A 247 9.75 19.55 10.97
C ALA A 247 10.65 19.48 12.22
N GLY A 248 11.36 18.36 12.41
CA GLY A 248 12.19 18.10 13.59
C GLY A 248 11.45 17.53 14.79
N GLU A 249 10.14 17.27 14.68
CA GLU A 249 9.36 16.54 15.68
C GLU A 249 9.12 15.09 15.21
N GLY A 250 8.78 14.20 16.15
CA GLY A 250 8.59 12.77 15.85
C GLY A 250 7.53 12.50 14.79
N ALA A 251 6.45 13.30 14.76
CA ALA A 251 5.42 13.18 13.72
C ALA A 251 5.92 13.60 12.33
N GLY A 252 6.81 14.58 12.24
CA GLY A 252 7.37 15.03 10.96
C GLY A 252 8.33 14.02 10.35
N GLU A 253 9.18 13.41 11.18
CA GLU A 253 10.09 12.33 10.77
C GLU A 253 9.32 11.08 10.33
N LEU A 254 8.31 10.66 11.10
CA LEU A 254 7.45 9.54 10.73
C LEU A 254 6.72 9.80 9.42
N SER A 255 6.19 11.01 9.21
CA SER A 255 5.49 11.36 7.97
C SER A 255 6.40 11.27 6.75
N SER A 256 7.63 11.79 6.85
CA SER A 256 8.65 11.65 5.79
C SER A 256 8.97 10.18 5.52
N SER A 257 9.17 9.39 6.57
CA SER A 257 9.43 7.95 6.43
C SER A 257 8.28 7.18 5.78
N ILE A 258 7.02 7.55 6.02
CA ILE A 258 5.86 6.92 5.37
C ILE A 258 5.81 7.31 3.89
N ILE A 259 6.10 8.58 3.56
CA ILE A 259 6.19 9.02 2.15
C ILE A 259 7.22 8.17 1.40
N ASP A 260 8.41 7.99 1.98
CA ASP A 260 9.48 7.18 1.38
C ASP A 260 9.03 5.73 1.12
N GLN A 261 8.29 5.12 2.05
CA GLN A 261 7.72 3.78 1.87
C GLN A 261 6.64 3.73 0.79
N ILE A 262 5.73 4.71 0.77
CA ILE A 262 4.67 4.76 -0.24
C ILE A 262 5.29 4.85 -1.64
N ILE A 263 6.26 5.75 -1.84
CA ILE A 263 6.91 5.88 -3.14
C ILE A 263 7.80 4.68 -3.46
N GLU A 264 8.28 3.92 -2.47
CA GLU A 264 8.96 2.65 -2.71
C GLU A 264 8.10 1.60 -3.37
N VAL A 265 6.81 1.60 -3.05
CA VAL A 265 5.89 0.54 -3.40
C VAL A 265 4.93 0.92 -4.53
N ASP A 266 4.50 2.18 -4.62
CA ASP A 266 3.65 2.70 -5.70
C ASP A 266 4.48 3.57 -6.67
N LEU A 267 4.76 3.03 -7.85
CA LEU A 267 5.55 3.70 -8.89
C LEU A 267 4.85 4.95 -9.47
N SER A 268 3.52 5.01 -9.45
CA SER A 268 2.75 6.16 -9.92
C SER A 268 2.93 7.32 -8.93
N ALA A 269 2.80 7.03 -7.64
CA ALA A 269 3.09 7.96 -6.54
C ALA A 269 4.54 8.45 -6.60
N ARG A 270 5.49 7.53 -6.82
CA ARG A 270 6.90 7.86 -6.97
C ARG A 270 7.14 8.83 -8.13
N LEU A 271 6.65 8.50 -9.33
CA LEU A 271 6.82 9.33 -10.52
C LEU A 271 6.22 10.73 -10.34
N TRP A 272 5.12 10.86 -9.60
CA TRP A 272 4.53 12.15 -9.27
C TRP A 272 5.37 12.93 -8.26
N TRP A 273 5.88 12.24 -7.23
CA TRP A 273 6.63 12.83 -6.12
C TRP A 273 8.06 13.22 -6.50
N SER A 274 8.88 12.26 -6.93
CA SER A 274 10.28 12.49 -7.30
C SER A 274 10.42 13.02 -8.71
N GLY A 275 9.41 12.76 -9.56
CA GLY A 275 9.56 12.93 -11.00
C GLY A 275 10.26 11.75 -11.66
N SER A 276 10.70 10.72 -10.94
CA SER A 276 11.46 9.61 -11.53
C SER A 276 11.04 8.25 -11.02
N ILE A 277 11.22 7.24 -11.86
CA ILE A 277 11.12 5.82 -11.52
C ILE A 277 12.54 5.25 -11.67
N PRO A 278 13.16 4.78 -10.56
CA PRO A 278 14.48 4.20 -10.56
C PRO A 278 14.63 3.08 -11.59
N GLU A 279 15.87 2.87 -11.99
CA GLU A 279 16.24 1.75 -12.84
C GLU A 279 15.81 0.39 -12.26
N GLY A 280 15.47 -0.54 -13.15
CA GLY A 280 15.19 -1.94 -12.80
C GLY A 280 13.83 -2.25 -12.20
N LEU A 281 13.03 -1.22 -11.89
CA LEU A 281 11.64 -1.40 -11.45
C LEU A 281 10.72 -1.52 -12.68
N PRO A 282 10.12 -2.70 -12.95
CA PRO A 282 9.22 -2.86 -14.08
C PRO A 282 7.89 -2.14 -13.82
N LEU A 283 7.36 -1.49 -14.85
CA LEU A 283 6.01 -0.96 -14.84
C LEU A 283 5.02 -2.14 -14.86
N TYR A 284 4.02 -2.06 -14.00
CA TYR A 284 3.02 -3.10 -13.82
C TYR A 284 1.68 -2.70 -14.43
N SER A 285 0.79 -3.67 -14.63
CA SER A 285 -0.61 -3.44 -15.00
C SER A 285 -1.32 -2.65 -13.89
N GLY A 286 -1.83 -1.47 -14.21
CA GLY A 286 -2.41 -0.51 -13.26
C GLY A 286 -1.51 0.68 -12.92
N PHE A 287 -0.30 0.75 -13.45
CA PHE A 287 0.52 1.96 -13.36
C PHE A 287 -0.15 3.13 -14.09
N TYR A 288 -0.03 4.34 -13.54
CA TYR A 288 -0.54 5.54 -14.19
C TYR A 288 0.35 6.77 -13.98
N ASP A 289 0.30 7.67 -14.95
CA ASP A 289 1.02 8.94 -14.93
C ASP A 289 0.04 10.12 -15.01
N CYS A 290 -0.20 10.75 -13.85
CA CYS A 290 -1.03 11.95 -13.69
C CYS A 290 -0.26 13.28 -13.89
N GLY A 291 1.00 13.24 -14.28
CA GLY A 291 1.87 14.42 -14.35
C GLY A 291 2.72 14.60 -13.09
N ARG A 292 3.63 15.58 -13.10
CA ARG A 292 4.44 15.96 -11.93
C ARG A 292 3.67 17.03 -11.15
N ALA A 293 3.72 16.98 -9.82
CA ALA A 293 3.37 18.11 -8.97
C ALA A 293 4.21 19.33 -9.39
N LYS A 294 3.55 20.40 -9.86
CA LYS A 294 4.17 21.67 -10.25
C LYS A 294 4.62 22.47 -9.03
N ALA A 295 3.93 22.33 -7.90
CA ALA A 295 4.25 23.00 -6.65
C ALA A 295 3.97 22.08 -5.44
N ARG A 296 4.53 22.44 -4.27
CA ARG A 296 4.11 21.84 -2.99
C ARG A 296 2.61 22.10 -2.80
N GLY A 297 1.84 21.05 -2.56
CA GLY A 297 0.39 21.13 -2.37
C GLY A 297 -0.43 21.02 -3.66
N ASP A 298 0.17 20.70 -4.81
CA ASP A 298 -0.62 20.21 -5.94
C ASP A 298 -1.36 18.94 -5.48
N PRO A 299 -2.67 18.83 -5.75
CA PRO A 299 -3.43 17.68 -5.35
C PRO A 299 -2.96 16.44 -6.12
N TRP A 300 -2.77 15.35 -5.37
CA TRP A 300 -2.68 14.02 -5.95
C TRP A 300 -4.02 13.70 -6.61
N LEU A 301 -3.98 13.18 -7.84
CA LEU A 301 -5.19 12.78 -8.55
C LEU A 301 -5.42 11.29 -8.31
N LYS A 302 -6.51 10.93 -7.64
CA LYS A 302 -6.79 9.54 -7.24
C LYS A 302 -7.06 8.66 -8.44
N ARG A 303 -6.81 7.36 -8.28
CA ARG A 303 -7.05 6.35 -9.32
C ARG A 303 -8.49 6.39 -9.87
N ASP A 304 -9.47 6.56 -8.99
CA ASP A 304 -10.88 6.64 -9.37
C ASP A 304 -11.32 8.03 -9.87
N GLU A 305 -10.64 9.10 -9.45
CA GLU A 305 -10.96 10.46 -9.92
C GLU A 305 -10.67 10.63 -11.41
N HIS A 306 -9.70 9.87 -11.95
CA HIS A 306 -9.45 9.80 -13.39
C HIS A 306 -10.66 9.33 -14.20
N LYS A 307 -11.60 8.61 -13.60
CA LYS A 307 -12.80 8.12 -14.31
C LYS A 307 -13.84 9.22 -14.50
N SER A 308 -13.74 10.33 -13.77
CA SER A 308 -14.67 11.46 -13.92
C SER A 308 -14.12 12.50 -14.89
N VAL A 309 -14.95 12.95 -15.82
CA VAL A 309 -14.59 14.03 -16.76
C VAL A 309 -15.30 15.31 -16.36
N GLN A 310 -14.54 16.29 -15.88
CA GLN A 310 -14.96 17.68 -16.04
C GLN A 310 -14.34 18.22 -17.33
N LEU A 311 -15.03 18.05 -18.47
CA LEU A 311 -14.57 18.54 -19.77
C LEU A 311 -14.30 20.04 -19.66
N GLY A 312 -13.09 20.48 -20.01
CA GLY A 312 -12.68 21.89 -19.95
C GLY A 312 -11.89 22.30 -18.70
N THR A 313 -11.69 21.40 -17.74
CA THR A 313 -10.74 21.64 -16.66
C THR A 313 -9.30 21.53 -17.17
N LYS A 314 -8.41 22.40 -16.68
CA LYS A 314 -6.98 22.44 -17.05
C LYS A 314 -6.17 21.24 -16.54
N TRP A 315 -6.81 20.15 -16.13
CA TRP A 315 -6.13 18.96 -15.66
C TRP A 315 -5.38 18.30 -16.81
N LYS A 316 -4.14 17.88 -16.52
CA LYS A 316 -3.36 17.06 -17.43
C LYS A 316 -4.05 15.71 -17.59
N GLU A 317 -3.95 15.16 -18.79
CA GLU A 317 -4.37 13.80 -19.08
C GLU A 317 -3.60 12.81 -18.21
N THR A 318 -4.29 11.78 -17.73
CA THR A 318 -3.65 10.69 -16.99
C THR A 318 -3.36 9.53 -17.94
N VAL A 319 -2.10 9.20 -18.14
CA VAL A 319 -1.72 8.05 -18.96
C VAL A 319 -1.86 6.80 -18.09
N VAL A 320 -2.57 5.77 -18.56
CA VAL A 320 -2.74 4.51 -17.84
C VAL A 320 -2.07 3.39 -18.62
N VAL A 321 -1.35 2.53 -17.90
CA VAL A 321 -0.77 1.31 -18.43
C VAL A 321 -1.57 0.15 -17.89
N ASN A 322 -2.36 -0.47 -18.77
CA ASN A 322 -3.10 -1.69 -18.45
C ASN A 322 -2.62 -2.78 -19.41
N ILE A 323 -1.64 -3.56 -18.99
CA ILE A 323 -0.99 -4.54 -19.85
C ILE A 323 -2.02 -5.54 -20.35
N ASP A 324 -2.95 -5.98 -19.50
CA ASP A 324 -3.85 -7.09 -19.82
C ASP A 324 -5.04 -6.68 -20.69
N ALA A 325 -5.48 -5.42 -20.61
CA ALA A 325 -6.67 -4.93 -21.31
C ALA A 325 -6.39 -3.96 -22.47
N ASP A 326 -5.18 -3.44 -22.60
CA ASP A 326 -4.81 -2.49 -23.66
C ASP A 326 -4.39 -3.23 -24.94
N GLU A 327 -5.37 -3.49 -25.82
CA GLU A 327 -5.15 -4.15 -27.12
C GLU A 327 -4.14 -3.39 -28.00
N GLY A 328 -4.13 -2.06 -27.92
CA GLY A 328 -3.19 -1.22 -28.67
C GLY A 328 -1.75 -1.46 -28.22
N LEU A 329 -1.54 -1.55 -26.91
CA LEU A 329 -0.24 -1.86 -26.31
C LEU A 329 0.23 -3.28 -26.67
N GLN A 330 -0.65 -4.28 -26.59
CA GLN A 330 -0.33 -5.65 -26.97
C GLN A 330 0.06 -5.75 -28.46
N SER A 331 -0.68 -5.09 -29.34
CA SER A 331 -0.36 -5.05 -30.77
C SER A 331 1.01 -4.43 -31.05
N MET A 332 1.40 -3.38 -30.32
CA MET A 332 2.73 -2.79 -30.45
C MET A 332 3.83 -3.74 -29.95
N LEU A 333 3.61 -4.43 -28.83
CA LEU A 333 4.57 -5.41 -28.32
C LEU A 333 4.82 -6.54 -29.33
N GLU A 334 3.76 -7.10 -29.92
CA GLU A 334 3.86 -8.13 -30.95
C GLU A 334 4.65 -7.66 -32.18
N LYS A 335 4.45 -6.41 -32.61
CA LYS A 335 5.20 -5.81 -33.72
C LYS A 335 6.68 -5.69 -33.39
N VAL A 336 7.02 -5.20 -32.20
CA VAL A 336 8.41 -5.07 -31.75
C VAL A 336 9.09 -6.44 -31.72
N GLU A 337 8.43 -7.46 -31.16
CA GLU A 337 8.97 -8.82 -31.10
C GLU A 337 9.20 -9.41 -32.49
N ALA A 338 8.22 -9.25 -33.39
CA ALA A 338 8.33 -9.71 -34.77
C ALA A 338 9.53 -9.04 -35.47
N ARG A 339 9.70 -7.73 -35.26
CA ARG A 339 10.78 -6.95 -35.86
C ARG A 339 12.16 -7.29 -35.29
N ILE A 340 12.29 -7.48 -33.98
CA ILE A 340 13.52 -7.98 -33.34
C ILE A 340 13.94 -9.32 -33.96
N LYS A 341 12.97 -10.21 -34.17
CA LYS A 341 13.21 -11.53 -34.77
C LYS A 341 13.59 -11.44 -36.25
N GLU A 342 12.91 -10.60 -37.03
CA GLU A 342 13.18 -10.40 -38.46
C GLU A 342 14.56 -9.77 -38.69
N GLU A 343 14.91 -8.74 -37.93
CA GLU A 343 16.19 -8.02 -38.07
C GLU A 343 17.36 -8.79 -37.42
N GLY A 344 17.08 -9.85 -36.65
CA GLY A 344 18.10 -10.59 -35.92
C GLY A 344 18.83 -9.71 -34.89
N ALA A 345 18.09 -8.82 -34.23
CA ALA A 345 18.67 -7.87 -33.28
C ALA A 345 19.17 -8.60 -32.03
N VAL A 346 20.48 -8.86 -32.01
CA VAL A 346 21.16 -9.58 -30.91
C VAL A 346 21.80 -8.66 -29.88
N THR A 347 22.01 -7.38 -30.21
CA THR A 347 22.66 -6.42 -29.31
C THR A 347 21.63 -5.54 -28.60
N GLU A 348 21.98 -5.08 -27.40
CA GLU A 348 21.17 -4.13 -26.63
C GLU A 348 20.80 -2.89 -27.45
N ASN A 349 21.78 -2.26 -28.09
CA ASN A 349 21.55 -1.08 -28.93
C ASN A 349 20.61 -1.35 -30.11
N ALA A 350 20.66 -2.55 -30.71
CA ALA A 350 19.77 -2.90 -31.81
C ALA A 350 18.32 -3.04 -31.32
N VAL A 351 18.11 -3.68 -30.16
CA VAL A 351 16.79 -3.79 -29.53
C VAL A 351 16.26 -2.41 -29.14
N LEU A 352 17.06 -1.58 -28.47
CA LEU A 352 16.67 -0.23 -28.07
C LEU A 352 16.28 0.63 -29.28
N LYS A 353 17.03 0.53 -30.38
CA LYS A 353 16.72 1.20 -31.63
C LYS A 353 15.37 0.77 -32.20
N ILE A 354 15.11 -0.54 -32.28
CA ILE A 354 13.83 -1.06 -32.79
C ILE A 354 12.66 -0.57 -31.93
N VAL A 355 12.78 -0.64 -30.61
CA VAL A 355 11.75 -0.17 -29.68
C VAL A 355 11.53 1.33 -29.84
N ALA A 356 12.61 2.12 -29.93
CA ALA A 356 12.54 3.56 -30.12
C ALA A 356 11.82 3.96 -31.42
N GLU A 357 12.12 3.28 -32.51
CA GLU A 357 11.49 3.50 -33.81
C GLU A 357 10.00 3.12 -33.79
N GLU A 358 9.63 2.01 -33.15
CA GLU A 358 8.22 1.63 -33.04
C GLU A 358 7.43 2.61 -32.16
N VAL A 359 8.00 3.02 -31.02
CA VAL A 359 7.42 4.04 -30.14
C VAL A 359 7.23 5.36 -30.90
N SER A 360 8.26 5.79 -31.63
CA SER A 360 8.22 7.02 -32.39
C SER A 360 7.14 6.95 -33.48
N GLY A 361 7.11 5.87 -34.26
CA GLY A 361 6.11 5.62 -35.29
C GLY A 361 4.68 5.59 -34.73
N ALA A 362 4.46 4.90 -33.61
CA ALA A 362 3.16 4.80 -32.96
C ALA A 362 2.62 6.13 -32.44
N LEU A 363 3.51 7.06 -32.07
CA LEU A 363 3.16 8.32 -31.41
C LEU A 363 3.36 9.56 -32.29
N GLY A 364 3.32 9.39 -33.60
CA GLY A 364 3.30 10.48 -34.58
C GLY A 364 4.58 10.67 -35.40
N GLY A 365 5.49 9.71 -35.35
CA GLY A 365 6.73 9.67 -36.13
C GLY A 365 7.89 10.46 -35.54
N GLU A 366 9.01 10.40 -36.27
CA GLU A 366 10.20 11.23 -36.07
C GLU A 366 9.85 12.72 -36.27
N MET A 367 10.50 13.58 -35.49
CA MET A 367 10.20 14.99 -35.43
C MET A 367 11.44 15.81 -35.10
N GLU A 368 11.76 16.75 -35.98
CA GLU A 368 12.76 17.78 -35.71
C GLU A 368 12.41 18.54 -34.41
N MET A 369 13.42 18.81 -33.60
CA MET A 369 13.25 19.51 -32.32
C MET A 369 12.55 20.86 -32.46
N GLU A 370 12.84 21.62 -33.51
CA GLU A 370 12.18 22.89 -33.82
C GLU A 370 10.68 22.70 -34.16
N GLY A 371 10.33 21.58 -34.79
CA GLY A 371 8.95 21.22 -35.14
C GLY A 371 8.10 20.84 -33.93
N TYR A 372 8.73 20.45 -32.82
CA TYR A 372 8.03 19.98 -31.63
C TYR A 372 7.12 21.05 -30.99
N ALA A 373 7.50 22.33 -31.04
CA ALA A 373 6.65 23.43 -30.54
C ALA A 373 5.30 23.53 -31.28
N HIS A 374 5.23 23.01 -32.52
CA HIS A 374 4.03 22.97 -33.35
C HIS A 374 3.32 21.61 -33.30
N PHE A 375 3.84 20.66 -32.53
CA PHE A 375 3.25 19.34 -32.40
C PHE A 375 1.99 19.36 -31.53
N SER A 376 0.83 19.36 -32.20
CA SER A 376 -0.46 19.27 -31.52
C SER A 376 -0.83 17.81 -31.26
N TYR A 377 -0.68 17.38 -30.01
CA TYR A 377 -1.16 16.07 -29.52
C TYR A 377 -2.49 16.18 -28.75
N ILE A 378 -2.79 17.38 -28.22
CA ILE A 378 -3.92 17.64 -27.31
C ILE A 378 -5.25 17.21 -27.93
N GLN A 379 -5.45 17.48 -29.23
CA GLN A 379 -6.70 17.13 -29.91
C GLN A 379 -6.96 15.63 -29.96
N ASP A 380 -5.91 14.82 -30.14
CA ASP A 380 -6.05 13.36 -30.18
C ASP A 380 -6.28 12.79 -28.78
N ILE A 381 -5.57 13.33 -27.78
CA ILE A 381 -5.83 13.01 -26.36
C ILE A 381 -7.27 13.35 -25.96
N ASP A 382 -7.79 14.52 -26.34
CA ASP A 382 -9.15 14.92 -26.02
C ASP A 382 -10.18 14.03 -26.72
N ARG A 383 -9.92 13.57 -27.95
CA ARG A 383 -10.79 12.59 -28.62
C ARG A 383 -10.87 11.28 -27.84
N ILE A 384 -9.74 10.77 -27.32
CA ILE A 384 -9.73 9.54 -26.52
C ILE A 384 -10.50 9.74 -25.22
N ARG A 385 -10.23 10.84 -24.49
CA ARG A 385 -10.94 11.18 -23.23
C ARG A 385 -12.45 11.28 -23.43
N VAL A 386 -12.88 11.96 -24.49
CA VAL A 386 -14.30 12.08 -24.84
C VAL A 386 -14.89 10.72 -25.22
N GLY A 387 -14.17 9.90 -25.98
CA GLY A 387 -14.61 8.56 -26.38
C GLY A 387 -14.78 7.60 -25.20
N LEU A 388 -13.88 7.66 -24.22
CA LEU A 388 -13.93 6.84 -23.00
C LEU A 388 -14.88 7.40 -21.94
N GLY A 389 -15.25 8.68 -22.04
CA GLY A 389 -15.95 9.37 -20.96
C GLY A 389 -15.12 9.41 -19.66
N ALA A 390 -13.79 9.46 -19.78
CA ALA A 390 -12.84 9.48 -18.66
C ALA A 390 -11.66 10.45 -18.89
N ASN A 391 -11.00 10.88 -17.82
CA ASN A 391 -9.81 11.73 -17.85
C ASN A 391 -8.50 10.93 -18.01
N TYR A 392 -8.58 9.60 -18.04
CA TYR A 392 -7.44 8.76 -18.37
C TYR A 392 -7.39 8.42 -19.85
N VAL A 393 -6.19 8.05 -20.30
CA VAL A 393 -5.89 7.62 -21.66
C VAL A 393 -5.01 6.36 -21.58
N PRO A 394 -5.50 5.20 -22.07
CA PRO A 394 -4.68 4.01 -22.24
C PRO A 394 -3.50 4.32 -23.17
N ILE A 395 -2.29 3.91 -22.80
CA ILE A 395 -1.10 4.27 -23.57
C ILE A 395 -1.14 3.75 -25.02
N GLY A 396 -1.76 2.59 -25.27
CA GLY A 396 -1.88 2.01 -26.61
C GLY A 396 -2.88 2.72 -27.55
N ASP A 397 -3.78 3.51 -26.98
CA ASP A 397 -4.74 4.31 -27.74
C ASP A 397 -4.14 5.63 -28.24
N VAL A 398 -3.05 6.10 -27.62
CA VAL A 398 -2.37 7.34 -28.02
C VAL A 398 -1.76 7.16 -29.42
N LYS A 399 -2.21 7.97 -30.39
CA LYS A 399 -1.67 7.98 -31.76
C LYS A 399 -0.69 9.13 -32.02
N ARG A 400 -0.81 10.20 -31.24
CA ARG A 400 0.10 11.34 -31.26
C ARG A 400 0.43 11.69 -29.82
N GLY A 401 1.68 11.48 -29.44
CA GLY A 401 2.13 11.58 -28.07
C GLY A 401 3.32 12.53 -27.95
N ASN A 402 3.27 13.41 -26.96
CA ASN A 402 4.40 14.22 -26.54
C ASN A 402 5.54 13.33 -25.96
N ALA A 403 6.68 13.93 -25.59
CA ALA A 403 7.82 13.22 -25.02
C ALA A 403 7.48 12.32 -23.81
N ARG A 404 6.57 12.77 -22.94
CA ARG A 404 6.10 11.99 -21.78
C ARG A 404 5.39 10.70 -22.20
N HIS A 405 4.52 10.76 -23.21
CA HIS A 405 3.84 9.56 -23.69
C HIS A 405 4.83 8.58 -24.30
N ARG A 406 5.77 9.09 -25.11
CA ARG A 406 6.81 8.29 -25.78
C ARG A 406 7.66 7.53 -24.79
N ALA A 407 8.10 8.22 -23.75
CA ALA A 407 8.85 7.65 -22.66
C ALA A 407 8.15 6.52 -21.91
N VAL A 408 6.90 6.77 -21.48
CA VAL A 408 6.11 5.77 -20.76
C VAL A 408 5.96 4.54 -21.64
N LEU A 409 5.57 4.71 -22.91
CA LEU A 409 5.44 3.60 -23.84
C LEU A 409 6.77 2.85 -24.06
N PHE A 410 7.88 3.58 -24.24
CA PHE A 410 9.22 3.00 -24.40
C PHE A 410 9.59 2.12 -23.21
N LYS A 411 9.47 2.63 -21.98
CA LYS A 411 9.74 1.85 -20.77
C LYS A 411 8.84 0.62 -20.66
N VAL A 412 7.53 0.79 -20.89
CA VAL A 412 6.56 -0.32 -20.81
C VAL A 412 6.94 -1.43 -21.79
N LEU A 413 7.28 -1.10 -23.04
CA LEU A 413 7.68 -2.10 -24.03
C LEU A 413 8.97 -2.82 -23.62
N LEU A 414 9.97 -2.10 -23.11
CA LEU A 414 11.20 -2.73 -22.60
C LEU A 414 10.93 -3.68 -21.43
N ASP A 415 10.09 -3.28 -20.47
CA ASP A 415 9.72 -4.11 -19.32
C ASP A 415 8.95 -5.37 -19.74
N LEU A 416 8.06 -5.24 -20.73
CA LEU A 416 7.30 -6.36 -21.26
C LEU A 416 8.18 -7.35 -22.01
N LEU A 417 9.08 -6.86 -22.86
CA LEU A 417 10.07 -7.71 -23.54
C LEU A 417 10.92 -8.47 -22.53
N ARG A 418 11.39 -7.80 -21.47
CA ARG A 418 12.14 -8.41 -20.36
C ARG A 418 11.35 -9.53 -19.68
N SER A 419 10.07 -9.28 -19.35
CA SER A 419 9.24 -10.29 -18.67
C SER A 419 9.12 -11.57 -19.49
N ARG A 420 9.07 -11.47 -20.82
CA ARG A 420 8.94 -12.61 -21.74
C ARG A 420 10.25 -13.37 -21.95
N THR A 421 11.39 -12.69 -21.97
CA THR A 421 12.72 -13.33 -22.09
C THR A 421 13.18 -13.99 -20.79
N SER A 422 12.72 -13.49 -19.64
CA SER A 422 13.10 -14.00 -18.31
C SER A 422 12.43 -15.31 -17.90
N THR A 423 11.53 -15.87 -18.73
CA THR A 423 10.91 -17.17 -18.45
C THR A 423 12.02 -18.22 -18.38
N PRO A 424 12.29 -18.82 -17.20
CA PRO A 424 13.35 -19.81 -17.09
C PRO A 424 12.98 -20.96 -18.02
N ALA A 425 13.94 -21.39 -18.84
CA ALA A 425 13.88 -22.69 -19.48
C ALA A 425 13.59 -23.71 -18.38
N ALA A 426 12.32 -24.09 -18.26
CA ALA A 426 11.86 -24.98 -17.22
C ALA A 426 12.69 -26.25 -17.31
N ASN A 427 13.28 -26.61 -16.17
CA ASN A 427 13.70 -27.94 -15.76
C ASN A 427 13.08 -29.06 -16.62
N VAL A 428 13.69 -29.36 -17.76
CA VAL A 428 13.52 -30.65 -18.44
C VAL A 428 14.72 -31.47 -18.03
N GLY A 429 14.50 -32.40 -17.10
CA GLY A 429 15.42 -33.51 -16.87
C GLY A 429 15.97 -33.62 -15.46
N GLU A 430 15.14 -33.99 -14.50
CA GLU A 430 15.56 -34.91 -13.43
C GLU A 430 14.36 -35.65 -12.80
N GLU A 431 13.50 -36.25 -13.63
CA GLU A 431 12.63 -37.33 -13.18
C GLU A 431 12.71 -38.50 -14.16
N GLY A 432 13.13 -39.65 -13.64
CA GLY A 432 12.84 -40.96 -14.24
C GLY A 432 13.86 -41.49 -15.25
N SER A 433 15.03 -41.94 -14.77
CA SER A 433 15.75 -43.01 -15.46
C SER A 433 14.97 -44.33 -15.29
N GLU A 434 14.01 -44.59 -16.19
CA GLU A 434 13.57 -45.95 -16.53
C GLU A 434 14.00 -46.24 -17.97
N GLU A 435 14.94 -47.17 -18.10
CA GLU A 435 15.43 -47.69 -19.37
C GLU A 435 14.29 -48.37 -20.14
N VAL A 436 13.83 -47.73 -21.22
CA VAL A 436 13.11 -48.42 -22.30
C VAL A 436 13.83 -48.10 -23.60
N SER A 437 14.60 -49.08 -24.06
CA SER A 437 15.24 -49.11 -25.37
C SER A 437 14.19 -49.27 -26.47
N GLY A 438 13.88 -48.16 -27.14
CA GLY A 438 13.13 -48.15 -28.39
C GLY A 438 13.85 -47.29 -29.41
N GLU A 439 14.54 -47.93 -30.36
CA GLU A 439 15.13 -47.27 -31.53
C GLU A 439 14.00 -46.73 -32.43
N GLY A 440 13.69 -45.45 -32.28
CA GLY A 440 12.82 -44.69 -33.16
C GLY A 440 13.55 -43.44 -33.63
N GLU A 441 13.86 -43.38 -34.93
CA GLU A 441 14.39 -42.19 -35.60
C GLU A 441 13.34 -41.07 -35.54
N GLY A 442 13.38 -40.28 -34.46
CA GLY A 442 12.56 -39.10 -34.25
C GLY A 442 13.23 -37.87 -34.84
N GLU A 443 12.56 -37.26 -35.82
CA GLU A 443 12.90 -35.97 -36.41
C GLU A 443 13.15 -34.92 -35.31
N SER A 444 14.37 -34.40 -35.28
CA SER A 444 14.81 -33.32 -34.41
C SER A 444 14.00 -32.06 -34.72
N VAL A 445 12.93 -31.84 -33.94
CA VAL A 445 12.23 -30.55 -33.92
C VAL A 445 13.17 -29.55 -33.26
N ALA A 446 13.83 -28.73 -34.09
CA ALA A 446 14.73 -27.69 -33.63
C ALA A 446 14.03 -26.82 -32.58
N ALA A 447 14.64 -26.70 -31.41
CA ALA A 447 14.15 -25.84 -30.34
C ALA A 447 13.90 -24.43 -30.90
N PRO A 448 12.77 -23.79 -30.55
CA PRO A 448 12.51 -22.43 -31.01
C PRO A 448 13.68 -21.53 -30.63
N PRO A 449 14.12 -20.62 -31.52
CA PRO A 449 15.24 -19.74 -31.24
C PRO A 449 14.95 -18.96 -29.96
N SER A 450 15.74 -19.21 -28.92
CA SER A 450 15.70 -18.45 -27.67
C SER A 450 15.95 -16.98 -28.00
N PHE A 451 15.11 -16.09 -27.49
CA PHE A 451 15.33 -14.65 -27.60
C PHE A 451 16.75 -14.31 -27.10
N PRO A 452 17.49 -13.43 -27.79
CA PRO A 452 18.77 -12.96 -27.28
C PRO A 452 18.56 -12.39 -25.89
N HIS A 453 19.35 -12.87 -24.93
CA HIS A 453 19.27 -12.53 -23.53
C HIS A 453 19.86 -11.13 -23.33
N VAL A 454 19.19 -10.10 -23.85
CA VAL A 454 19.59 -8.70 -23.68
C VAL A 454 19.18 -8.27 -22.27
N SER A 455 20.15 -7.87 -21.46
CA SER A 455 19.92 -7.39 -20.09
C SER A 455 19.31 -5.98 -20.11
N LEU A 456 17.99 -5.89 -20.33
CA LEU A 456 17.23 -4.62 -20.29
C LEU A 456 16.90 -4.17 -18.84
N ASP A 457 17.68 -4.61 -17.85
CA ASP A 457 17.39 -4.49 -16.42
C ASP A 457 17.49 -3.06 -15.87
N ARG A 458 17.81 -2.05 -16.69
CA ARG A 458 18.32 -0.77 -16.16
C ARG A 458 17.81 0.48 -16.87
N CYS A 459 16.53 0.53 -17.24
CA CYS A 459 15.95 1.79 -17.73
C CYS A 459 15.41 2.62 -16.56
N GLU A 460 15.95 3.82 -16.36
CA GLU A 460 15.43 4.81 -15.40
C GLU A 460 14.51 5.78 -16.16
N ILE A 461 13.30 6.01 -15.64
CA ILE A 461 12.48 7.12 -16.12
C ILE A 461 12.78 8.31 -15.22
N THR A 462 13.33 9.40 -15.74
CA THR A 462 13.50 10.64 -14.98
C THR A 462 12.64 11.75 -15.57
N ARG A 463 12.12 12.66 -14.74
CA ARG A 463 11.51 13.93 -15.18
C ARG A 463 12.45 15.07 -14.87
N GLY A 464 13.15 15.53 -15.89
CA GLY A 464 13.87 16.80 -15.85
C GLY A 464 12.91 17.97 -15.63
N ALA A 465 13.48 19.10 -15.21
CA ALA A 465 12.77 20.36 -15.05
C ALA A 465 12.09 20.85 -16.35
N LEU A 466 12.52 20.33 -17.50
CA LEU A 466 11.88 20.43 -18.79
C LEU A 466 11.48 19.01 -19.21
N ALA A 467 10.17 18.71 -19.16
CA ALA A 467 9.59 17.37 -19.28
C ALA A 467 9.83 16.62 -20.62
N LEU A 468 10.76 17.09 -21.45
CA LEU A 468 11.06 16.55 -22.77
C LEU A 468 12.28 15.62 -22.81
N PHE A 469 13.22 15.67 -21.87
CA PHE A 469 14.58 15.17 -22.13
C PHE A 469 15.14 14.08 -21.21
N SER A 470 14.40 13.56 -20.22
CA SER A 470 15.01 12.66 -19.20
C SER A 470 14.41 11.27 -19.11
N TRP A 471 13.68 10.84 -20.13
CA TRP A 471 12.78 9.71 -19.95
C TRP A 471 13.18 8.39 -20.61
N ASN A 472 14.36 8.33 -21.24
CA ASN A 472 14.89 7.08 -21.83
C ASN A 472 16.37 6.92 -21.46
N GLU A 473 16.73 7.37 -20.25
CA GLU A 473 18.03 7.03 -19.72
C GLU A 473 18.01 5.55 -19.36
N TYR A 474 19.07 4.86 -19.73
CA TYR A 474 19.28 3.48 -19.33
C TYR A 474 20.75 3.29 -18.97
N VAL A 475 21.03 2.38 -18.06
CA VAL A 475 22.39 1.96 -17.75
C VAL A 475 22.68 0.73 -18.58
N GLY A 476 23.63 0.83 -19.52
CA GLY A 476 24.01 -0.32 -20.34
C GLY A 476 24.61 -1.45 -19.52
N GLU A 477 24.83 -2.60 -20.16
CA GLU A 477 25.50 -3.76 -19.52
C GLU A 477 26.87 -3.38 -18.92
N ASP A 478 27.58 -2.49 -19.60
CA ASP A 478 28.88 -1.89 -19.20
C ASP A 478 28.80 -0.95 -17.98
N GLY A 479 27.60 -0.69 -17.44
CA GLY A 479 27.37 0.22 -16.33
C GLY A 479 27.38 1.70 -16.72
N THR A 480 27.51 2.02 -18.00
CA THR A 480 27.48 3.41 -18.48
C THR A 480 26.06 3.88 -18.68
N ARG A 481 25.77 5.12 -18.27
CA ARG A 481 24.48 5.76 -18.53
C ARG A 481 24.41 6.18 -19.99
N LYS A 482 23.35 5.79 -20.66
CA LYS A 482 23.05 6.08 -22.06
C LYS A 482 21.65 6.67 -22.17
N VAL A 483 21.42 7.50 -23.18
CA VAL A 483 20.11 8.07 -23.49
C VAL A 483 19.72 7.68 -24.92
N VAL A 484 18.49 7.22 -25.08
CA VAL A 484 17.90 6.88 -26.38
C VAL A 484 17.03 8.03 -26.88
N ASP A 485 17.28 8.49 -28.10
CA ASP A 485 16.44 9.50 -28.74
C ASP A 485 15.14 8.87 -29.28
N LEU A 486 14.01 9.47 -28.93
CA LEU A 486 12.65 9.06 -29.35
C LEU A 486 11.95 10.10 -30.21
N LEU A 487 12.63 11.19 -30.55
CA LEU A 487 12.05 12.35 -31.21
C LEU A 487 12.79 12.69 -32.49
N ASP A 488 14.04 13.16 -32.39
CA ASP A 488 14.77 13.80 -33.50
C ASP A 488 15.61 12.76 -34.24
N ALA A 489 16.65 12.21 -33.61
CA ALA A 489 17.50 11.17 -34.18
C ALA A 489 17.06 9.78 -33.68
N VAL A 490 15.81 9.40 -33.95
CA VAL A 490 15.15 8.22 -33.36
C VAL A 490 16.02 6.96 -33.36
N GLY A 491 16.16 6.34 -32.17
CA GLY A 491 16.95 5.13 -31.97
C GLY A 491 18.46 5.36 -31.88
N SER A 492 18.92 6.61 -31.98
CA SER A 492 20.29 6.97 -31.63
C SER A 492 20.52 6.83 -30.14
N VAL A 493 21.68 6.30 -29.77
CA VAL A 493 22.09 6.04 -28.40
C VAL A 493 23.30 6.90 -28.09
N TYR A 494 23.23 7.71 -27.03
CA TYR A 494 24.33 8.56 -26.59
C TYR A 494 24.73 8.22 -25.16
N GLU A 495 26.02 8.06 -24.88
CA GLU A 495 26.49 7.98 -23.50
C GLU A 495 26.32 9.34 -22.81
N VAL A 496 25.61 9.39 -21.68
CA VAL A 496 25.25 10.63 -20.97
C VAL A 496 26.50 11.44 -20.59
N GLU A 497 27.58 10.76 -20.20
CA GLU A 497 28.82 11.42 -19.81
C GLU A 497 29.69 11.89 -20.99
N SER A 498 29.42 11.40 -22.21
CA SER A 498 30.16 11.77 -23.42
C SER A 498 29.87 13.21 -23.86
N ASP A 499 30.76 13.79 -24.66
CA ASP A 499 30.54 15.13 -25.23
C ASP A 499 29.29 15.19 -26.11
N GLU A 500 28.98 14.12 -26.83
CA GLU A 500 27.79 14.01 -27.67
C GLU A 500 26.52 13.92 -26.83
N GLY A 501 26.50 13.07 -25.80
CA GLY A 501 25.39 12.98 -24.85
C GLY A 501 25.14 14.30 -24.13
N ARG A 502 26.20 14.96 -23.62
CA ARG A 502 26.06 16.30 -23.01
C ARG A 502 25.58 17.37 -23.98
N ARG A 503 25.94 17.28 -25.27
CA ARG A 503 25.42 18.19 -26.30
C ARG A 503 23.96 17.91 -26.58
N TYR A 504 23.59 16.64 -26.68
CA TYR A 504 22.21 16.19 -26.84
C TYR A 504 21.33 16.70 -25.69
N CYS A 505 21.73 16.46 -24.43
CA CYS A 505 21.01 16.96 -23.26
C CYS A 505 20.88 18.51 -23.25
N ARG A 506 21.93 19.24 -23.65
CA ARG A 506 21.91 20.71 -23.72
C ARG A 506 21.08 21.28 -24.85
N LYS A 507 21.01 20.62 -26.02
CA LYS A 507 20.15 21.07 -27.12
C LYS A 507 18.70 21.17 -26.66
N GLY A 508 18.27 20.23 -25.81
CA GLY A 508 16.93 20.22 -25.25
C GLY A 508 16.65 21.38 -24.29
N GLU A 509 17.61 21.72 -23.42
CA GLU A 509 17.47 22.86 -22.49
C GLU A 509 17.21 24.18 -23.22
N ASN A 510 17.91 24.41 -24.35
CA ASN A 510 17.80 25.65 -25.11
C ASN A 510 16.50 25.75 -25.93
N ALA A 511 16.06 24.65 -26.54
CA ALA A 511 14.85 24.63 -27.37
C ALA A 511 13.57 25.00 -26.61
N PHE A 512 13.57 24.83 -25.27
CA PHE A 512 12.38 24.98 -24.44
C PHE A 512 12.50 25.99 -23.31
N SER A 513 13.62 26.70 -23.17
CA SER A 513 13.73 27.87 -22.29
C SER A 513 12.79 29.04 -22.68
N TYR A 514 12.14 28.95 -23.85
CA TYR A 514 11.18 29.91 -24.38
C TYR A 514 9.70 29.55 -24.17
N LEU A 515 9.41 28.37 -23.59
CA LEU A 515 8.05 27.90 -23.23
C LEU A 515 7.85 27.94 -21.72
#